data_AF-A0A7W1QER5-F1
#
_entry.id   AF-A0A7W1QER5-F1
#
_cell.length_a   1.000
_cell.length_b   1.000
_cell.length_c   1.000
_cell.angle_alpha   90.00
_cell.angle_beta   90.00
_cell.angle_gamma   90.00
#
_symmetry.space_group_name_H-M   'P 1'
#
loop_
_entity.id
_entity.type
_entity.pdbx_description
1 polymer ?
#
loop_
_entity_poly.entity_id
_entity_poly.type
_entity_poly.pdbx_seq_one_letter_code
_entity_poly.pdbx_strand_id
1 'polypeptide(L)' 'MSPGRGHLVGRDRELAELRQALAAALSGRGGLFMVCGDPGVGKTALADEIGAAAVEAGALVLWGRAWD' A
#
# COMPACT_ATOMS: atom_id res chain seq x y z
N MET A 1 -9.75 11.99 5.77
CA MET A 1 -10.30 10.86 6.55
C MET A 1 -9.14 9.96 6.91
N SER A 2 -8.77 9.82 8.19
CA SER A 2 -7.86 8.74 8.60
C SER A 2 -8.69 7.46 8.72
N PRO A 3 -8.36 6.37 7.99
CA PRO A 3 -9.02 5.08 8.20
C PRO A 3 -8.73 4.56 9.61
N GLY A 4 -9.67 3.82 10.18
CA GLY A 4 -9.58 3.26 11.52
C GLY A 4 -8.36 2.34 11.65
N ARG A 5 -7.55 2.57 12.69
CA ARG A 5 -6.34 1.81 13.01
C ARG A 5 -6.69 0.40 13.49
N GLY A 6 -7.04 -0.48 12.58
CA GLY A 6 -6.93 -1.92 12.79
C GLY A 6 -5.52 -2.34 12.38
N HIS A 7 -4.74 -2.92 13.30
CA HIS A 7 -3.44 -3.49 12.96
C HIS A 7 -3.64 -4.56 11.88
N LEU A 8 -2.93 -4.44 10.75
CA LEU A 8 -2.97 -5.44 9.69
C LEU A 8 -2.16 -6.67 10.11
N VAL A 9 -2.83 -7.68 10.68
CA VAL A 9 -2.17 -8.90 11.18
C VAL A 9 -1.82 -9.85 10.03
N GLY A 10 -0.63 -10.44 10.06
CA GLY A 10 -0.22 -11.51 9.14
C GLY A 10 0.19 -11.05 7.74
N ARG A 11 0.48 -9.75 7.57
CA ARG A 11 0.87 -9.13 6.28
C ARG A 11 2.27 -8.52 6.30
N ASP A 12 3.08 -8.89 7.27
CA ASP A 12 4.41 -8.29 7.47
C ASP A 12 5.31 -8.50 6.25
N ARG A 13 5.19 -9.66 5.59
CA ARG A 13 5.95 -9.98 4.38
C ARG A 13 5.56 -9.06 3.22
N GLU A 14 4.28 -8.98 2.90
CA GLU A 14 3.78 -8.18 1.79
C GLU A 14 4.04 -6.68 2.03
N LEU A 15 3.92 -6.23 3.27
CA LEU A 15 4.21 -4.86 3.64
C LEU A 15 5.71 -4.55 3.55
N ALA A 16 6.57 -5.50 3.92
CA ALA A 16 8.02 -5.35 3.72
C ALA A 16 8.38 -5.25 2.24
N GLU A 17 7.79 -6.09 1.37
CA GLU A 17 7.99 -6.04 -0.07
C GLU A 17 7.55 -4.69 -0.66
N LEU A 18 6.36 -4.21 -0.27
CA LEU A 18 5.84 -2.91 -0.73
C LEU A 18 6.67 -1.73 -0.20
N ARG A 19 7.20 -1.79 1.03
CA ARG A 19 8.10 -0.75 1.58
C ARG A 19 9.42 -0.69 0.81
N GLN A 20 9.98 -1.83 0.42
CA GLN A 20 11.17 -1.87 -0.44
C GLN A 20 10.88 -1.25 -1.81
N ALA A 21 9.72 -1.54 -2.39
CA ALA A 21 9.28 -0.93 -3.64
C ALA A 21 9.11 0.58 -3.53
N LEU A 22 8.50 1.06 -2.45
CA LEU A 22 8.36 2.49 -2.15
C LEU A 22 9.73 3.16 -2.04
N ALA A 23 10.68 2.57 -1.32
CA ALA A 23 12.04 3.10 -1.22
C ALA A 23 12.73 3.17 -2.60
N ALA A 24 12.55 2.16 -3.44
CA ALA A 24 13.06 2.18 -4.82
C ALA A 24 12.41 3.31 -5.65
N ALA A 25 11.09 3.48 -5.55
CA ALA A 25 10.34 4.52 -6.24
C ALA A 25 10.81 5.93 -5.83
N LEU A 26 10.99 6.16 -4.52
CA LEU A 26 11.53 7.41 -3.98
C LEU A 26 12.97 7.69 -4.45
N SER A 27 13.75 6.64 -4.75
CA SER A 27 15.07 6.77 -5.37
C SER A 27 15.05 6.95 -6.90
N GLY A 28 13.87 7.15 -7.50
CA GLY A 28 13.70 7.36 -8.94
C GLY A 28 13.51 6.09 -9.77
N ARG A 29 13.36 4.92 -9.13
CA ARG A 29 13.06 3.64 -9.81
C ARG A 29 11.64 3.19 -9.50
N GLY A 30 10.69 3.67 -10.31
CA GLY A 30 9.29 3.27 -10.21
C GLY A 30 9.05 1.79 -10.52
N GLY A 31 7.86 1.30 -10.19
CA GLY A 31 7.43 -0.06 -10.45
C GLY A 31 5.92 -0.23 -10.31
N LEU A 32 5.40 -1.38 -10.75
CA LEU A 32 3.98 -1.73 -10.66
C LEU A 32 3.83 -2.98 -9.77
N PHE A 33 2.91 -2.90 -8.81
CA PHE A 33 2.57 -4.00 -7.91
C PHE A 33 1.08 -4.27 -8.01
N MET A 34 0.72 -5.55 -8.04
CA MET A 34 -0.66 -5.99 -8.08
C MET A 34 -0.95 -6.83 -6.84
N VAL A 35 -1.91 -6.39 -6.02
CA VAL A 35 -2.33 -7.09 -4.82
C VAL A 35 -3.51 -8.01 -5.16
N CYS A 36 -3.25 -9.31 -5.24
CA CYS A 36 -4.26 -10.33 -5.49
C CYS A 36 -4.64 -11.07 -4.20
N GLY A 37 -5.86 -11.63 -4.17
CA GLY A 37 -6.32 -12.48 -3.08
C GLY A 37 -7.82 -12.45 -2.89
N ASP A 38 -8.31 -13.30 -1.99
CA ASP A 38 -9.74 -13.53 -1.78
C ASP A 38 -10.49 -12.30 -1.26
N PRO A 39 -11.83 -12.25 -1.42
CA PRO A 39 -12.67 -11.25 -0.78
C PRO A 39 -12.42 -11.21 0.74
N GLY A 40 -12.31 -10.00 1.31
CA GLY A 40 -12.11 -9.83 2.75
C GLY A 40 -10.68 -10.07 3.27
N VAL A 41 -9.73 -10.51 2.43
CA VAL A 41 -8.36 -10.85 2.87
C VAL A 41 -7.49 -9.65 3.30
N GLY A 42 -8.02 -8.42 3.26
CA GLY A 42 -7.30 -7.21 3.69
C GLY A 42 -6.51 -6.47 2.60
N LYS A 43 -6.82 -6.65 1.31
CA LYS A 43 -6.12 -5.98 0.19
C LYS A 43 -6.18 -4.45 0.30
N THR A 44 -7.35 -3.89 0.59
CA THR A 44 -7.53 -2.43 0.77
C THR A 44 -6.75 -1.94 1.97
N ALA A 45 -6.78 -2.67 3.09
CA ALA A 45 -6.01 -2.30 4.28
C ALA A 45 -4.50 -2.32 4.03
N LEU A 46 -3.99 -3.27 3.24
CA LEU A 46 -2.58 -3.28 2.82
C LEU A 46 -2.23 -2.06 1.95
N ALA A 47 -3.12 -1.68 1.03
CA ALA A 47 -2.93 -0.51 0.18
C ALA A 47 -3.01 0.81 0.99
N ASP A 48 -3.89 0.88 2.00
CA ASP A 48 -3.98 2.01 2.94
C ASP A 48 -2.70 2.16 3.75
N GLU A 49 -2.15 1.05 4.27
CA GLU A 49 -0.95 1.03 5.10
C GLU A 49 0.29 1.51 4.31
N ILE A 50 0.49 1.01 3.08
CA ILE A 50 1.59 1.51 2.24
C ILE A 50 1.36 2.95 1.79
N GLY A 51 0.10 3.35 1.55
CA GLY A 51 -0.27 4.71 1.24
C GLY A 51 0.09 5.67 2.39
N ALA A 52 -0.18 5.28 3.63
CA ALA A 52 0.20 6.06 4.80
C ALA A 52 1.73 6.21 4.90
N ALA A 53 2.48 5.12 4.72
CA ALA A 53 3.95 5.17 4.71
C ALA A 53 4.51 6.07 3.58
N ALA A 54 3.87 6.08 2.42
CA ALA A 54 4.26 6.96 1.30
C ALA A 54 3.99 8.44 1.61
N VAL A 55 2.85 8.77 2.24
CA VAL A 55 2.56 10.13 2.72
C VAL A 55 3.58 10.58 3.76
N GLU A 56 3.90 9.72 4.74
CA GLU A 56 4.92 10.01 5.76
C GLU A 56 6.30 10.27 5.14
N ALA A 57 6.62 9.60 4.02
CA ALA A 57 7.84 9.81 3.25
C ALA A 57 7.78 11.03 2.31
N GLY A 58 6.69 11.80 2.32
CA GLY A 58 6.53 13.02 1.52
C GLY A 58 6.10 12.77 0.06
N ALA A 59 5.65 11.56 -0.28
CA ALA A 59 5.14 11.26 -1.61
C ALA A 59 3.69 11.75 -1.80
N LEU A 60 3.34 12.12 -3.03
CA LEU A 60 1.95 12.30 -3.43
C LEU A 60 1.29 10.93 -3.61
N VAL A 61 0.19 10.69 -2.90
CA VAL A 61 -0.61 9.46 -3.01
C VAL A 61 -1.95 9.77 -3.66
N LEU A 62 -2.28 9.03 -4.72
CA LEU A 62 -3.51 9.17 -5.49
C LEU A 62 -4.30 7.86 -5.45
N TRP A 63 -5.60 7.96 -5.21
CA TRP A 63 -6.51 6.81 -5.21
C TRP A 63 -7.43 6.85 -6.44
N GLY A 64 -7.46 5.73 -7.16
CA GLY A 64 -8.38 5.49 -8.27
C GLY A 64 -9.29 4.31 -7.96
N ARG A 65 -10.50 4.35 -8.52
CA ARG A 65 -11.38 3.17 -8.60
C ARG A 65 -11.73 2.93 -10.06
N ALA A 66 -11.72 1.67 -10.46
CA ALA A 66 -12.28 1.24 -11.73
C ALA A 66 -13.65 0.64 -11.46
N TRP A 67 -14.60 0.95 -12.32
CA TRP A 67 -15.91 0.33 -12.40
C TRP A 67 -16.10 -0.19 -13.82
N ASP A 68 -16.85 -1.28 -13.95
CA ASP A 68 -17.50 -1.71 -15.19
C ASP A 68 -18.99 -1.36 -15.11
#